data_AF-A0A9Q0QI03-F1
#
_entry.id   AF-A0A9Q0QI03-F1
#
_cell.length_a   1.000
_cell.length_b   1.000
_cell.length_c   1.000
_cell.angle_alpha   90.00
_cell.angle_beta   90.00
_cell.angle_gamma   90.00
#
_symmetry.space_group_name_H-M   'P 1'
#
loop_
_entity.id
_entity.type
_entity.pdbx_description
1 polymer ?
#
loop_
_entity_poly.entity_id
_entity_poly.type
_entity_poly.pdbx_seq_one_letter_code
_entity_poly.pdbx_strand_id
1 'polypeptide(L)'
;MCFVQEEKLKDKPGYEHLNEPLHVLVEAEFPEDIMNARLDHAVTILESLLKPVDESFDNYKKQQLRELALLNGTLREESPSMSSPSMSPSMSPFNNAGMKRAKTGR
;
A
#
# COMPACT_ATOMS: atom_id res chain seq x y z
N MET A 1 10.01 2.23 8.12
CA MET A 1 11.36 2.73 7.76
C MET A 1 11.36 4.14 7.14
N CYS A 2 10.25 4.70 6.63
CA CYS A 2 10.29 6.00 5.93
C CYS A 2 10.67 7.22 6.79
N PHE A 3 10.17 7.36 8.02
CA PHE A 3 10.39 8.58 8.83
C PHE A 3 11.85 8.86 9.21
N VAL A 4 12.69 7.82 9.34
CA VAL A 4 14.10 7.98 9.77
C VAL A 4 14.97 8.63 8.69
N GLN A 5 14.55 8.55 7.42
CA GLN A 5 15.28 9.18 6.32
C GLN A 5 14.88 10.64 6.14
N GLU A 6 13.60 10.96 6.38
CA GLU A 6 13.04 12.30 6.27
C GLU A 6 13.65 13.28 7.29
N GLU A 7 13.84 12.85 8.54
CA GLU A 7 14.47 13.71 9.57
C GLU A 7 15.89 14.18 9.20
N LYS A 8 16.63 13.39 8.41
CA LYS A 8 17.99 13.74 7.95
C LYS A 8 18.00 14.74 6.80
N LEU A 9 16.82 15.03 6.23
CA LEU A 9 16.64 15.95 5.11
C LEU A 9 16.06 17.29 5.53
N LYS A 10 15.54 17.40 6.76
CA LYS A 10 15.14 18.69 7.34
C LYS A 10 16.29 19.68 7.31
N ASP A 11 15.93 20.95 7.11
CA ASP A 11 16.85 22.11 7.04
C ASP A 11 17.86 22.08 5.87
N LYS A 12 17.69 21.18 4.91
CA LYS A 12 18.41 21.22 3.64
C LYS A 12 17.69 22.11 2.63
N PRO A 13 18.41 22.83 1.76
CA PRO A 13 17.79 23.60 0.69
C PRO A 13 16.96 22.66 -0.21
N GLY A 14 15.74 23.08 -0.54
CA GLY A 14 14.78 22.29 -1.31
C GLY A 14 13.92 21.31 -0.50
N TYR A 15 14.13 21.19 0.81
CA TYR A 15 13.35 20.36 1.73
C TYR A 15 12.65 21.17 2.82
N GLU A 16 12.44 22.47 2.58
CA GLU A 16 11.84 23.41 3.53
C GLU A 16 10.43 22.97 3.95
N HIS A 17 9.68 22.35 3.03
CA HIS A 17 8.35 21.81 3.27
C HIS A 17 8.31 20.69 4.34
N LEU A 18 9.43 20.05 4.68
CA LEU A 18 9.49 19.04 5.75
C LEU A 18 9.32 19.64 7.15
N ASN A 19 9.44 20.96 7.28
CA ASN A 19 9.19 21.69 8.51
C ASN A 19 7.72 22.13 8.65
N GLU A 20 6.91 21.96 7.61
CA GLU A 20 5.49 22.28 7.60
C GLU A 20 4.65 21.06 7.99
N PRO A 21 3.42 21.25 8.52
CA PRO A 21 2.48 20.14 8.69
C PRO A 21 2.21 19.44 7.36
N LEU A 22 1.91 18.14 7.38
CA LEU A 22 1.54 17.38 6.18
C LEU A 22 0.40 18.09 5.43
N HIS A 23 0.65 18.46 4.18
CA HIS A 23 -0.28 19.22 3.35
C HIS A 23 -0.21 18.73 1.90
N VAL A 24 -1.17 19.17 1.10
CA VAL A 24 -1.19 18.95 -0.36
C VAL A 24 -1.06 20.30 -1.03
N LEU A 25 -0.06 20.47 -1.88
CA LEU A 25 0.12 21.65 -2.72
C LEU A 25 -0.56 21.41 -4.07
N VAL A 26 -1.45 22.31 -4.47
CA VAL A 26 -2.14 22.25 -5.77
C VAL A 26 -1.69 23.44 -6.62
N GLU A 27 -0.92 23.15 -7.65
CA GLU A 27 -0.47 24.12 -8.64
C GLU A 27 -1.03 23.77 -10.00
N ALA A 28 -1.40 24.79 -10.78
CA ALA A 28 -2.01 24.62 -12.07
C ALA A 28 -1.55 25.72 -13.03
N GLU A 29 -1.16 25.33 -14.24
CA GLU A 29 -0.80 26.25 -15.31
C GLU A 29 -1.82 26.11 -16.44
N PHE A 30 -2.75 27.08 -16.51
CA PHE A 30 -3.81 27.11 -17.51
C PHE A 30 -4.12 28.55 -17.94
N PRO A 31 -4.80 28.74 -19.09
CA PRO A 31 -5.43 30.01 -19.42
C PRO A 31 -6.33 30.53 -18.29
N GLU A 32 -6.32 31.84 -18.09
CA GLU A 32 -6.98 32.52 -16.97
C GLU A 32 -8.48 32.21 -16.89
N ASP A 33 -9.13 32.01 -18.04
CA ASP A 33 -10.55 31.71 -18.18
C ASP A 33 -10.96 30.35 -17.61
N ILE A 34 -10.04 29.38 -17.50
CA ILE A 34 -10.34 28.05 -16.95
C ILE A 34 -9.56 27.74 -15.67
N MET A 35 -8.53 28.51 -15.34
CA MET A 35 -7.63 28.26 -14.21
C MET A 35 -8.38 28.07 -12.90
N ASN A 36 -9.24 29.03 -12.53
CA ASN A 36 -9.99 28.98 -11.27
C ASN A 36 -10.93 27.78 -11.24
N ALA A 37 -11.67 27.53 -12.32
CA ALA A 37 -12.59 26.40 -12.41
C ALA A 37 -11.87 25.05 -12.27
N ARG A 38 -10.65 24.92 -12.81
CA ARG A 38 -9.84 23.70 -12.69
C ARG A 38 -9.30 23.52 -11.28
N LEU A 39 -8.82 24.59 -10.65
CA LEU A 39 -8.35 24.57 -9.26
C LEU A 39 -9.47 24.20 -8.30
N ASP A 40 -10.61 24.89 -8.39
CA ASP A 40 -11.77 24.64 -7.52
C ASP A 40 -12.26 23.19 -7.62
N HIS A 41 -12.30 22.65 -8.84
CA HIS A 41 -12.66 21.25 -9.07
C HIS A 41 -11.66 20.29 -8.44
N ALA A 42 -10.35 20.55 -8.57
CA ALA A 42 -9.31 19.72 -7.95
C ALA A 42 -9.40 19.76 -6.42
N VAL A 43 -9.59 20.95 -5.84
CA VAL A 43 -9.77 21.14 -4.39
C VAL A 43 -10.99 20.38 -3.90
N THR A 44 -12.12 20.46 -4.59
CA THR A 44 -13.35 19.75 -4.22
C THR A 44 -13.14 18.23 -4.14
N ILE A 45 -12.41 17.66 -5.10
CA ILE A 45 -12.08 16.23 -5.09
C ILE A 45 -11.17 15.91 -3.91
N LEU A 46 -10.10 16.67 -3.71
CA LEU A 46 -9.15 16.44 -2.62
C LEU A 46 -9.83 16.53 -1.25
N GLU A 47 -10.68 17.53 -1.03
CA GLU A 47 -11.46 17.66 0.21
C GLU A 47 -12.37 16.47 0.47
N SER A 48 -12.92 15.86 -0.59
CA SER A 48 -13.72 14.64 -0.45
C SER A 48 -12.89 13.43 -0.05
N LEU A 49 -11.64 13.34 -0.52
CA LEU A 49 -10.71 12.24 -0.25
C LEU A 49 -10.02 12.36 1.12
N LEU A 50 -9.84 13.59 1.61
CA LEU A 50 -9.23 13.86 2.93
C LEU A 50 -10.18 13.58 4.10
N LYS A 51 -11.46 13.31 3.84
CA LYS A 51 -12.42 12.91 4.88
C LYS A 51 -12.25 11.42 5.18
N PRO A 52 -12.00 11.03 6.43
CA PRO A 52 -11.87 9.62 6.78
C PRO A 52 -13.21 8.90 6.52
N VAL A 53 -13.14 7.80 5.78
CA VAL A 53 -14.27 6.91 5.51
C VAL A 53 -14.04 5.62 6.30
N ASP A 54 -15.12 5.01 6.78
CA ASP A 54 -15.03 3.68 7.38
C ASP A 54 -14.49 2.66 6.36
N GLU A 55 -13.59 1.79 6.81
CA GLU A 55 -12.86 0.87 5.92
C GLU A 55 -13.78 -0.07 5.12
N SER A 56 -14.96 -0.38 5.65
CA SER A 56 -15.92 -1.22 4.94
C SER A 56 -16.54 -0.51 3.72
N PHE A 57 -16.59 0.82 3.71
CA PHE A 57 -17.16 1.65 2.64
C PHE A 57 -16.10 2.35 1.77
N ASP A 58 -14.83 2.26 2.13
CA ASP A 58 -13.72 2.85 1.36
C ASP A 58 -13.38 2.01 0.12
N ASN A 59 -14.19 2.19 -0.93
CA ASN A 59 -14.03 1.48 -2.20
C ASN A 59 -12.74 1.88 -2.94
N TYR A 60 -12.29 3.12 -2.80
CA TYR A 60 -11.06 3.59 -3.45
C TYR A 60 -9.83 2.87 -2.87
N LYS A 61 -9.71 2.82 -1.55
CA LYS A 61 -8.62 2.09 -0.88
C LYS A 61 -8.64 0.61 -1.25
N LYS A 62 -9.81 -0.04 -1.26
CA LYS A 62 -9.94 -1.45 -1.67
C LYS A 62 -9.46 -1.69 -3.10
N GLN A 63 -9.87 -0.84 -4.03
CA GLN A 63 -9.45 -0.94 -5.43
C GLN A 63 -7.94 -0.75 -5.57
N GLN A 64 -7.36 0.29 -4.94
CA GLN A 64 -5.92 0.55 -4.96
C GLN A 64 -5.10 -0.60 -4.37
N LEU A 65 -5.55 -1.21 -3.26
CA LEU A 65 -4.87 -2.35 -2.65
C LEU A 65 -4.93 -3.60 -3.52
N ARG A 66 -6.05 -3.84 -4.21
CA ARG A 66 -6.16 -4.92 -5.20
C ARG A 66 -5.17 -4.71 -6.35
N GLU A 67 -5.13 -3.52 -6.93
CA GLU A 67 -4.22 -3.20 -8.03
C GLU A 67 -2.75 -3.30 -7.59
N LEU A 68 -2.42 -2.81 -6.39
CA LEU A 68 -1.08 -2.95 -5.83
C LEU A 68 -0.68 -4.41 -5.63
N ALA A 69 -1.59 -5.25 -5.14
CA ALA A 69 -1.34 -6.68 -5.00
C ALA A 69 -1.13 -7.36 -6.35
N LEU A 70 -1.83 -6.91 -7.40
CA LEU A 70 -1.63 -7.38 -8.76
C LEU A 70 -0.23 -7.01 -9.28
N LEU A 71 0.18 -5.74 -9.14
CA LEU A 71 1.51 -5.26 -9.55
C LEU A 71 2.64 -5.99 -8.83
N ASN A 72 2.44 -6.32 -7.55
CA ASN A 72 3.41 -7.04 -6.74
C ASN A 72 3.35 -8.57 -6.92
N GLY A 73 2.38 -9.11 -7.67
CA GLY A 73 2.18 -10.55 -7.82
C GLY A 73 1.71 -11.27 -6.54
N THR A 74 1.22 -10.52 -5.55
CA THR A 74 0.71 -11.05 -4.28
C THR A 74 -0.81 -11.15 -4.25
N LEU A 75 -1.48 -10.81 -5.35
CA LEU A 75 -2.93 -10.95 -5.50
C LEU A 75 -3.30 -12.42 -5.35
N ARG A 76 -3.93 -12.73 -4.22
CA ARG A 76 -4.60 -14.00 -4.03
C ARG A 76 -5.98 -13.79 -4.62
N GLU A 77 -6.31 -14.48 -5.71
CA GLU A 77 -7.70 -14.54 -6.14
C GLU A 77 -8.49 -15.02 -4.93
N GLU A 78 -9.47 -14.22 -4.50
CA GLU A 78 -10.51 -14.65 -3.59
C GLU A 78 -11.36 -15.66 -4.38
N SER A 79 -10.76 -16.83 -4.55
CA SER A 79 -11.43 -18.00 -5.07
C SER A 79 -12.56 -18.25 -4.08
N PRO A 80 -13.82 -18.32 -4.54
CA PRO A 80 -14.87 -18.82 -3.68
C PRO A 80 -14.41 -20.22 -3.29
N SER A 81 -14.00 -20.37 -2.04
CA SER A 81 -13.90 -21.68 -1.43
C SER A 81 -15.30 -22.26 -1.56
N MET A 82 -15.48 -23.15 -2.52
CA MET A 82 -16.49 -24.22 -2.65
C MET A 82 -16.77 -24.52 -4.13
N SER A 83 -15.87 -25.28 -4.76
CA SER A 83 -16.19 -26.55 -5.47
C SER A 83 -15.06 -26.99 -6.40
N SER A 84 -14.08 -27.75 -5.88
CA SER A 84 -13.39 -28.85 -6.58
C SER A 84 -12.32 -29.50 -5.67
N PRO A 85 -12.47 -30.78 -5.25
CA PRO A 85 -11.39 -31.55 -4.66
C PRO A 85 -10.57 -32.18 -5.79
N SER A 86 -9.57 -31.46 -6.31
CA SER A 86 -8.41 -32.01 -7.04
C SER A 86 -7.72 -30.91 -7.82
N MET A 87 -6.70 -30.29 -7.24
CA MET A 87 -5.48 -29.92 -7.96
C MET A 87 -4.34 -29.85 -6.94
N SER A 88 -3.50 -30.88 -6.93
CA SER A 88 -2.35 -31.02 -6.05
C SER A 88 -1.26 -29.99 -6.38
N PRO A 89 -0.68 -29.28 -5.41
CA PRO A 89 0.71 -28.83 -5.50
C PRO A 89 1.57 -29.87 -4.77
N SER A 90 2.31 -30.67 -5.54
CA SER A 90 3.37 -31.52 -5.00
C SER A 90 4.40 -30.62 -4.31
N MET A 91 4.41 -30.63 -2.97
CA MET A 91 5.49 -30.08 -2.16
C MET A 91 6.06 -31.21 -1.30
N SER A 92 7.22 -31.68 -1.73
CA SER A 92 8.27 -32.51 -1.12
C SER A 92 8.01 -33.21 0.24
N PRO A 93 8.22 -34.54 0.35
CA PRO A 93 7.88 -35.34 1.53
C PRO A 93 9.08 -35.57 2.48
N PHE A 94 9.82 -34.51 2.86
CA PHE A 94 10.83 -34.63 3.92
C PHE A 94 10.46 -33.76 5.11
N ASN A 95 9.45 -34.20 5.85
CA ASN A 95 9.24 -33.81 7.23
C ASN A 95 9.29 -35.10 8.08
N ASN A 96 10.45 -35.38 8.67
CA ASN A 96 10.56 -36.41 9.70
C ASN A 96 11.07 -35.79 10.99
N ALA A 97 10.12 -35.42 11.86
CA ALA A 97 10.38 -35.23 13.26
C ALA A 97 10.53 -36.60 13.93
N GLY A 98 11.68 -36.84 14.56
CA GLY A 98 11.78 -37.72 15.72
C GLY A 98 12.20 -39.18 15.49
N MET A 99 13.51 -39.42 15.48
CA MET A 99 14.09 -40.71 15.91
C MET A 99 15.18 -40.45 16.96
N LYS A 100 14.94 -40.95 18.16
CA LYS A 100 15.82 -40.93 19.34
C LYS A 100 16.94 -41.96 19.09
N ARG A 101 18.24 -41.66 19.33
CA ARG A 101 19.20 -42.61 19.94
C ARG A 101 20.60 -42.05 20.28
N ALA A 102 20.95 -42.25 21.55
CA ALA A 102 22.24 -42.55 22.20
C ALA A 102 23.45 -41.59 22.20
N LYS A 103 24.00 -41.56 23.41
CA LYS A 103 25.23 -40.96 23.92
C LYS A 103 26.43 -41.82 23.54
N THR A 104 27.50 -41.20 23.05
CA THR A 104 28.86 -41.77 23.11
C THR A 104 29.83 -40.64 23.40
N GLY A 105 30.54 -40.75 24.52
CA GLY A 105 31.60 -39.82 24.88
C GLY A 105 32.93 -40.22 24.25
N ARG A 106 33.78 -39.21 24.06
CA ARG A 106 35.13 -39.13 24.61
C ARG A 106 35.55 -37.67 24.60
#